data_AF-A0A1Q3RE92-F1
#
_entry.id   AF-A0A1Q3RE92-F1
#
_cell.length_a   1.000
_cell.length_b   1.000
_cell.length_c   1.000
_cell.angle_alpha   90.00
_cell.angle_beta   90.00
_cell.angle_gamma   90.00
#
_symmetry.space_group_name_H-M   'P 1'
#
loop_
_entity.id
_entity.type
_entity.pdbx_description
1 polymer ?
#
loop_
_entity_poly.entity_id
_entity_poly.type
_entity_poly.pdbx_seq_one_letter_code
_entity_poly.pdbx_strand_id
1 'polypeptide(L)'
;MDQYLESKIIAAKPEELTYMLYEGMVKFIKKALLFLESGNHEQVNYNTQRAQAIVDELRSTLNMDVPLSVSLDTLYEYLNYKLLLANVDKSESHFNEALEIAENFKDTWKEAFNIK
;
A
#
# COMPACT_ATOMS: atom_id res chain seq x y z
N MET A 1 -9.62 -19.02 1.34
CA MET A 1 -9.56 -17.84 0.45
C MET A 1 -10.96 -17.63 -0.09
N ASP A 2 -11.48 -16.42 -0.12
CA ASP A 2 -12.84 -16.12 -0.55
C ASP A 2 -12.96 -16.36 -2.07
N GLN A 3 -13.76 -17.34 -2.51
CA GLN A 3 -13.82 -17.85 -3.89
C GLN A 3 -14.18 -16.75 -4.92
N TYR A 4 -14.85 -15.70 -4.43
CA TYR A 4 -15.17 -14.49 -5.18
C TYR A 4 -13.95 -13.62 -5.49
N LEU A 5 -13.05 -13.44 -4.52
CA LEU A 5 -11.84 -12.63 -4.68
C LEU A 5 -10.87 -13.29 -5.66
N GLU A 6 -10.73 -14.61 -5.57
CA GLU A 6 -9.86 -15.39 -6.47
C GLU A 6 -10.33 -15.31 -7.93
N SER A 7 -11.64 -15.46 -8.15
CA SER A 7 -12.24 -15.30 -9.48
C SER A 7 -12.05 -13.89 -10.04
N LYS A 8 -12.14 -12.85 -9.19
CA LYS A 8 -11.90 -11.46 -9.59
C LYS A 8 -10.44 -11.22 -9.98
N ILE A 9 -9.48 -11.80 -9.25
CA ILE A 9 -8.05 -11.68 -9.55
C ILE A 9 -7.73 -12.34 -10.90
N ILE A 10 -8.24 -13.53 -11.17
CA ILE A 10 -7.97 -14.27 -12.41
C ILE A 10 -8.48 -13.51 -13.65
N ALA A 11 -9.59 -12.78 -13.52
CA ALA A 11 -10.19 -12.03 -14.61
C ALA A 11 -9.66 -10.58 -14.74
N ALA A 12 -8.88 -10.10 -13.78
CA ALA A 12 -8.44 -8.71 -13.71
C ALA A 12 -7.35 -8.39 -14.75
N LYS A 13 -7.40 -7.19 -15.31
CA LYS A 13 -6.33 -6.66 -16.15
C LYS A 13 -5.11 -6.24 -15.30
N PRO A 14 -3.91 -6.14 -15.88
CA PRO A 14 -2.71 -5.72 -15.14
C PRO A 14 -2.87 -4.39 -14.37
N GLU A 15 -3.54 -3.40 -14.96
CA GLU A 15 -3.82 -2.12 -14.32
C GLU A 15 -4.76 -2.25 -13.11
N GLU A 16 -5.72 -3.18 -13.16
CA GLU A 16 -6.66 -3.47 -12.08
C GLU A 16 -5.97 -4.24 -10.94
N LEU A 17 -5.04 -5.14 -11.25
CA LEU A 17 -4.22 -5.83 -10.25
C LEU A 17 -3.36 -4.83 -9.46
N THR A 18 -2.72 -3.89 -10.17
CA THR A 18 -1.93 -2.82 -9.53
C THR A 18 -2.80 -1.93 -8.65
N TYR A 19 -4.01 -1.58 -9.14
CA TYR A 19 -4.98 -0.84 -8.33
C TYR A 19 -5.42 -1.62 -7.08
N MET A 20 -5.66 -2.93 -7.19
CA MET A 20 -5.98 -3.79 -6.04
C MET A 20 -4.85 -3.86 -5.02
N LEU A 21 -3.58 -3.79 -5.45
CA LEU A 21 -2.45 -3.65 -4.54
C LEU A 21 -2.53 -2.33 -3.76
N TYR A 22 -2.76 -1.20 -4.42
CA TYR A 22 -2.95 0.08 -3.74
C TYR A 22 -4.14 0.07 -2.76
N GLU A 23 -5.27 -0.52 -3.15
CA GLU A 23 -6.43 -0.68 -2.24
C GLU A 23 -6.06 -1.53 -1.01
N GLY A 24 -5.34 -2.63 -1.23
CA GLY A 24 -4.83 -3.50 -0.17
C GLY A 24 -3.91 -2.75 0.79
N MET A 25 -2.96 -1.96 0.25
CA MET A 25 -2.02 -1.16 1.03
C MET A 25 -2.76 -0.15 1.91
N VAL A 26 -3.63 0.67 1.34
CA VAL A 26 -4.47 1.64 2.08
C VAL A 26 -5.27 0.95 3.17
N LYS A 27 -5.90 -0.19 2.87
CA LYS A 27 -6.67 -0.98 3.83
C LYS A 27 -5.82 -1.46 5.01
N PHE A 28 -4.61 -1.96 4.76
CA PHE A 28 -3.72 -2.42 5.82
C PHE A 28 -3.19 -1.26 6.68
N ILE A 29 -2.88 -0.12 6.09
CA ILE A 29 -2.48 1.08 6.85
C ILE A 29 -3.62 1.55 7.77
N LYS A 30 -4.85 1.64 7.26
CA LYS A 30 -6.04 1.99 8.08
C LYS A 30 -6.29 1.00 9.22
N LYS A 31 -6.07 -0.30 8.98
CA LYS A 31 -6.15 -1.30 10.05
C LYS A 31 -5.06 -1.13 11.10
N ALA A 32 -3.82 -0.83 10.69
CA ALA A 32 -2.74 -0.57 11.62
C ALA A 32 -3.08 0.64 12.53
N LEU A 33 -3.63 1.72 11.98
CA LEU A 33 -4.14 2.86 12.76
C LEU A 33 -5.22 2.46 13.77
N LEU A 34 -6.24 1.71 13.34
CA LEU A 34 -7.32 1.26 14.23
C LEU A 34 -6.79 0.38 15.39
N PHE A 35 -5.82 -0.50 15.11
CA PHE A 35 -5.20 -1.32 16.15
C PHE A 35 -4.24 -0.53 17.04
N LEU A 36 -3.68 0.57 16.54
CA LEU A 36 -2.86 1.48 17.34
C LEU A 36 -3.72 2.18 18.39
N GLU A 37 -4.91 2.66 18.02
CA GLU A 37 -5.87 3.29 18.95
C GLU A 37 -6.30 2.35 20.08
N SER A 38 -6.40 1.05 19.80
CA SER A 38 -6.76 0.02 20.79
C SER A 38 -5.56 -0.57 21.54
N GLY A 39 -4.34 -0.09 21.29
CA GLY A 39 -3.10 -0.56 21.93
C GLY A 39 -2.66 -1.97 21.50
N ASN A 40 -3.26 -2.55 20.45
CA ASN A 40 -2.93 -3.90 19.99
C ASN A 40 -1.69 -3.88 19.06
N HIS A 41 -0.51 -3.78 19.67
CA HIS A 41 0.75 -3.65 18.95
C HIS A 41 1.12 -4.84 18.05
N GLU A 42 0.67 -6.05 18.38
CA GLU A 42 0.85 -7.23 17.53
C GLU A 42 0.11 -7.03 16.20
N GLN A 43 -1.14 -6.60 16.27
CA GLN A 43 -1.94 -6.33 15.07
C GLN A 43 -1.47 -5.09 14.32
N VAL A 44 -0.97 -4.06 15.01
CA VAL A 44 -0.28 -2.92 14.34
C VAL A 44 0.85 -3.47 13.47
N ASN A 45 1.79 -4.20 14.08
CA ASN A 45 2.95 -4.75 13.40
C ASN A 45 2.57 -5.67 12.24
N TYR A 46 1.61 -6.57 12.44
CA TYR A 46 1.11 -7.45 11.38
C TYR A 46 0.59 -6.64 10.20
N ASN A 47 -0.32 -5.69 10.41
CA ASN A 47 -0.91 -4.91 9.32
C ASN A 47 0.13 -3.99 8.66
N THR A 48 1.08 -3.42 9.40
CA THR A 48 2.21 -2.68 8.81
C THR A 48 3.02 -3.57 7.86
N GLN A 49 3.45 -4.76 8.30
CA GLN A 49 4.22 -5.67 7.44
C GLN A 49 3.44 -6.08 6.19
N ARG A 50 2.11 -6.24 6.29
CA ARG A 50 1.28 -6.51 5.11
C ARG A 50 1.27 -5.33 4.13
N ALA A 51 1.26 -4.09 4.62
CA ALA A 51 1.38 -2.91 3.76
C ALA A 51 2.78 -2.82 3.12
N GLN A 52 3.85 -3.04 3.91
CA GLN A 52 5.23 -3.03 3.41
C GLN A 52 5.48 -4.09 2.33
N ALA A 53 4.94 -5.30 2.51
CA ALA A 53 5.03 -6.35 1.50
C ALA A 53 4.37 -5.97 0.16
N ILE A 54 3.31 -5.16 0.20
CA ILE A 54 2.69 -4.62 -1.02
C ILE A 54 3.59 -3.55 -1.66
N VAL A 55 4.18 -2.67 -0.85
CA VAL A 55 5.16 -1.68 -1.35
C VAL A 55 6.33 -2.39 -2.03
N ASP A 56 6.86 -3.44 -1.42
CA ASP A 56 7.98 -4.21 -1.99
C ASP A 56 7.59 -4.90 -3.31
N GLU A 57 6.37 -5.45 -3.40
CA GLU A 57 5.85 -6.03 -4.66
C GLU A 57 5.74 -4.95 -5.76
N LEU A 58 5.16 -3.78 -5.45
CA LEU A 58 5.06 -2.66 -6.39
C LEU A 58 6.44 -2.20 -6.87
N ARG A 59 7.43 -2.11 -5.97
CA ARG A 59 8.81 -1.77 -6.32
C ARG A 59 9.46 -2.81 -7.21
N SER A 60 9.30 -4.09 -6.88
CA SER A 60 9.93 -5.19 -7.62
C SER A 60 9.39 -5.36 -9.04
N THR A 61 8.18 -4.86 -9.29
CA THR A 61 7.50 -4.93 -10.59
C THR A 61 7.67 -3.66 -11.44
N LEU A 62 8.40 -2.64 -10.95
CA LEU A 62 8.69 -1.44 -11.74
C LEU A 62 9.54 -1.75 -12.97
N ASN A 63 9.12 -1.23 -14.13
CA ASN A 63 9.95 -1.23 -15.33
C ASN A 63 10.96 -0.08 -15.27
N MET A 64 12.21 -0.39 -14.90
CA MET A 64 13.27 0.61 -14.71
C MET A 64 13.78 1.28 -16.00
N ASP A 65 13.37 0.80 -17.17
CA ASP A 65 13.66 1.48 -18.45
C ASP A 65 12.79 2.72 -18.66
N VAL A 66 11.71 2.88 -17.87
CA VAL A 66 10.84 4.05 -17.90
C VAL A 66 11.38 5.10 -16.91
N PRO A 67 11.68 6.34 -17.36
CA PRO A 67 12.22 7.38 -16.48
C PRO A 67 11.38 7.69 -15.23
N LEU A 68 10.06 7.57 -15.36
CA LEU A 68 9.12 7.78 -14.25
C LEU A 68 9.32 6.75 -13.11
N SER A 69 9.78 5.54 -13.43
CA SER A 69 9.95 4.46 -12.45
C SER A 69 10.98 4.79 -11.38
N VAL A 70 12.00 5.59 -11.69
CA VAL A 70 13.00 6.04 -10.70
C VAL A 70 12.35 6.93 -9.64
N SER A 71 11.48 7.85 -10.07
CA SER A 71 10.72 8.70 -9.16
C SER A 71 9.71 7.90 -8.33
N LEU A 72 9.05 6.91 -8.93
CA LEU A 72 8.13 6.02 -8.22
C LEU A 72 8.86 5.18 -7.17
N ASP A 73 10.01 4.59 -7.52
CA ASP A 73 10.80 3.79 -6.57
C ASP A 73 11.22 4.62 -5.36
N THR A 74 11.64 5.87 -5.59
CA THR A 74 12.02 6.80 -4.51
C THR A 74 10.84 7.09 -3.58
N LEU A 75 9.64 7.30 -4.13
CA LEU A 75 8.45 7.55 -3.33
C LEU A 75 7.98 6.31 -2.57
N TYR A 76 8.09 5.13 -3.19
CA TYR A 76 7.80 3.86 -2.52
C TYR A 76 8.78 3.59 -1.39
N GLU A 77 10.06 3.87 -1.58
CA GLU A 77 11.07 3.78 -0.51
C GLU A 77 10.72 4.70 0.67
N TYR A 78 10.34 5.95 0.39
CA TYR A 78 9.91 6.90 1.43
C TYR A 78 8.66 6.43 2.17
N LEU A 79 7.66 5.90 1.43
CA LEU A 79 6.46 5.32 2.03
C LEU A 79 6.82 4.15 2.95
N ASN A 80 7.71 3.26 2.51
CA ASN A 80 8.15 2.11 3.30
C ASN A 80 8.89 2.55 4.58
N TYR A 81 9.71 3.59 4.48
CA TYR A 81 10.38 4.21 5.62
C TYR A 81 9.38 4.80 6.63
N LYS A 82 8.31 5.47 6.17
CA LYS A 82 7.26 5.97 7.06
C LYS A 82 6.51 4.86 7.78
N LEU A 83 6.21 3.76 7.09
CA LEU A 83 5.59 2.59 7.71
C LEU A 83 6.49 1.95 8.76
N LEU A 84 7.81 1.90 8.51
CA LEU A 84 8.79 1.44 9.48
C LEU A 84 8.79 2.31 10.74
N LEU A 85 8.94 3.63 10.59
CA LEU A 85 8.92 4.57 11.72
C LEU A 85 7.59 4.50 12.48
N ALA A 86 6.47 4.49 11.76
CA ALA A 86 5.14 4.39 12.36
C ALA A 86 4.99 3.14 13.24
N ASN A 87 5.52 2.01 12.80
CA ASN A 87 5.49 0.79 13.57
C ASN A 87 6.50 0.80 14.73
N VAL A 88 7.74 1.24 14.52
CA VAL A 88 8.75 1.28 15.59
C VAL A 88 8.32 2.23 16.72
N ASP A 89 7.96 3.46 16.35
CA ASP A 89 7.63 4.53 17.30
C ASP A 89 6.17 4.50 17.76
N LYS A 90 5.35 3.61 17.17
CA LYS A 90 3.90 3.55 17.39
C LYS A 90 3.25 4.93 17.16
N SER A 91 3.70 5.59 16.08
CA SER A 91 3.36 6.96 15.76
C SER A 91 2.18 7.05 14.79
N GLU A 92 1.06 7.55 15.29
CA GLU A 92 -0.13 7.81 14.49
C GLU A 92 0.16 8.80 13.36
N SER A 93 0.96 9.85 13.61
CA SER A 93 1.30 10.83 12.59
C SER A 93 2.06 10.22 11.42
N HIS A 94 2.98 9.28 11.68
CA HIS A 94 3.70 8.59 10.60
C HIS A 94 2.77 7.65 9.80
N PHE A 95 1.80 7.00 10.44
CA PHE A 95 0.80 6.24 9.72
C PHE A 95 -0.12 7.12 8.88
N ASN A 96 -0.55 8.28 9.39
CA ASN A 96 -1.40 9.20 8.64
C ASN A 96 -0.68 9.77 7.41
N GLU A 97 0.60 10.11 7.53
CA GLU A 97 1.41 10.55 6.37
C GLU A 97 1.58 9.41 5.34
N ALA A 98 1.89 8.20 5.79
CA ALA A 98 1.96 7.03 4.90
C ALA A 98 0.61 6.75 4.20
N LEU A 99 -0.49 6.92 4.93
CA LEU A 99 -1.84 6.74 4.42
C LEU A 99 -2.17 7.76 3.33
N GLU A 100 -1.87 9.04 3.55
CA GLU A 100 -2.10 10.11 2.58
C GLU A 100 -1.36 9.82 1.27
N ILE A 101 -0.08 9.42 1.35
CA ILE A 101 0.72 9.03 0.18
C ILE A 101 0.08 7.83 -0.55
N ALA A 102 -0.33 6.81 0.20
CA ALA A 102 -0.95 5.60 -0.34
C ALA A 102 -2.30 5.90 -1.02
N GLU A 103 -3.11 6.77 -0.44
CA GLU A 103 -4.39 7.19 -1.01
C GLU A 103 -4.20 8.03 -2.28
N ASN A 104 -3.25 8.95 -2.29
CA ASN A 104 -2.88 9.72 -3.48
C ASN A 104 -2.44 8.82 -4.63
N PHE A 105 -1.62 7.79 -4.37
CA PHE A 105 -1.24 6.82 -5.40
C PHE A 105 -2.42 6.04 -5.94
N LYS A 106 -3.27 5.53 -5.04
CA LYS A 106 -4.46 4.78 -5.40
C LYS A 106 -5.39 5.62 -6.30
N ASP A 107 -5.65 6.87 -5.92
CA ASP A 107 -6.56 7.76 -6.64
C ASP A 107 -5.97 8.21 -7.98
N THR A 108 -4.68 8.56 -8.02
CA THR A 108 -3.96 8.89 -9.26
C THR A 108 -3.99 7.72 -10.25
N TRP A 109 -3.76 6.49 -9.77
CA TRP A 109 -3.80 5.30 -10.62
C TRP A 109 -5.21 5.01 -11.12
N LYS A 110 -6.22 5.18 -10.26
CA LYS A 110 -7.63 5.05 -10.63
C LYS A 110 -7.98 5.99 -11.78
N GLU A 111 -7.57 7.25 -11.67
CA GLU A 111 -7.82 8.28 -12.69
C GLU A 111 -7.08 7.95 -14.00
N ALA A 112 -5.78 7.64 -13.94
CA ALA A 112 -4.96 7.37 -15.11
C ALA A 112 -5.51 6.23 -16.00
N PHE A 113 -6.10 5.21 -15.37
CA PHE A 113 -6.64 4.04 -16.07
C PHE A 113 -8.18 4.00 -16.14
N ASN A 114 -8.87 5.05 -15.67
CA ASN A 114 -10.33 5.13 -15.61
C ASN A 114 -10.98 3.90 -14.95
N ILE A 115 -10.37 3.41 -13.87
CA ILE A 115 -10.88 2.27 -13.12
C ILE A 115 -12.16 2.72 -12.40
N LYS A 116 -13.23 1.90 -12.49
CA LYS A 116 -14.55 2.22 -11.93
C LYS A 116 -14.58 2.02 -10.41
#